data_AF-H0E4X3-F1
#
_entry.id   AF-H0E4X3-F1
#
_cell.length_a   1.000
_cell.length_b   1.000
_cell.length_c   1.000
_cell.angle_alpha   90.00
_cell.angle_beta   90.00
_cell.angle_gamma   90.00
#
_symmetry.space_group_name_H-M   'P 1'
#
loop_
_entity.id
_entity.type
_entity.pdbx_description
1 polymer ?
#
loop_
_entity_poly.entity_id
_entity_poly.type
_entity_poly.pdbx_seq_one_letter_code
_entity_poly.pdbx_strand_id
1 'polypeptide(L)'
;MVRRRRTTSGDAAPASGGPRPDGPRLPEAKQLPLPLIAAGIGLLIVVILLLNSCGGDDQPPRAARPADPASTSALGREALRVLRPDPAKDAAALTRRAQAGFANPLYRLVPGGPLLTAARVATYRPLIEDVAKRTGERPDLLEAIVFLESAGRPDAMASSSVDGAAGFTQIVAGTGTDLLGMKIDLARSRTLTRQIRRGGTRRAAREAERRRVDPRFDPRAALEATARYLDIARKRLGGRDDLAVASYHMGIGNLQNALQAFGRGNVPYVELYFGTDPLRTPEAARILASFSDDSSSYLWRIGAAERLMRQFRRDPAALRREAALQVRKASSEDVLHPPGRTPVFADPAALARAERSGDLRALPEPTLRANGLAISGAMGELAGRLGQPRSRYRALRPAALGGLLTIGAAVVALDPNAGRRARLTVTSTVRDARYQSLLGRENVQATDALSQHTTGWAVDVARQYRSTDQARTFQWVLTRLQALDLIAWVREPEAIHVTFSEAAARELRPVLRKALGR
;
A
#
# COMPACT_ATOMS: atom_id res chain seq x y z
N MET A 1 -6.48 77.39 50.16
CA MET A 1 -6.63 78.72 49.54
C MET A 1 -6.77 78.49 48.04
N VAL A 2 -7.81 79.08 47.44
CA VAL A 2 -8.16 79.14 46.00
C VAL A 2 -8.61 77.84 45.29
N ARG A 3 -9.94 77.77 45.14
CA ARG A 3 -10.76 76.95 44.24
C ARG A 3 -10.50 77.26 42.75
N ARG A 4 -10.66 76.25 41.89
CA ARG A 4 -11.47 76.37 40.65
C ARG A 4 -12.36 75.13 40.44
N ARG A 5 -13.66 75.37 40.57
CA ARG A 5 -14.82 74.69 39.96
C ARG A 5 -14.82 74.97 38.43
N ARG A 6 -15.57 74.38 37.51
CA ARG A 6 -16.59 73.31 37.37
C ARG A 6 -16.82 73.26 35.84
N THR A 7 -17.15 72.10 35.27
CA THR A 7 -18.35 71.95 34.42
C THR A 7 -18.80 70.50 34.44
N THR A 8 -20.12 70.37 34.48
CA THR A 8 -20.98 69.22 34.70
C THR A 8 -21.70 68.85 33.40
N SER A 9 -21.95 67.56 33.18
CA SER A 9 -23.17 66.94 32.59
C SER A 9 -22.76 65.56 32.03
N GLY A 10 -23.45 64.44 32.25
CA GLY A 10 -24.73 64.18 32.87
C GLY A 10 -24.92 62.66 32.96
N ASP A 11 -25.91 62.28 33.74
CA ASP A 11 -26.31 60.91 34.08
C ASP A 11 -26.65 60.02 32.88
N ALA A 12 -26.27 58.73 32.97
CA ALA A 12 -27.13 57.58 32.69
C ALA A 12 -26.37 56.26 32.91
N ALA A 13 -26.83 55.46 33.87
CA ALA A 13 -26.65 54.02 33.93
C ALA A 13 -28.06 53.38 33.86
N PRO A 14 -28.23 52.06 33.65
CA PRO A 14 -27.30 51.04 33.13
C PRO A 14 -27.93 50.26 31.94
N ALA A 15 -27.13 49.79 30.99
CA ALA A 15 -27.55 48.77 30.03
C ALA A 15 -26.89 47.43 30.40
N SER A 16 -27.75 46.49 30.74
CA SER A 16 -27.52 45.06 30.96
C SER A 16 -26.64 44.45 29.86
N GLY A 17 -25.40 44.10 30.20
CA GLY A 17 -24.54 43.26 29.39
C GLY A 17 -25.00 41.81 29.47
N GLY A 18 -25.57 41.31 28.37
CA GLY A 18 -25.93 39.90 28.22
C GLY A 18 -24.72 38.96 28.28
N PRO A 19 -24.93 37.67 28.56
CA PRO A 19 -23.87 36.68 28.66
C PRO A 19 -23.15 36.53 27.32
N ARG A 20 -21.83 36.65 27.34
CA ARG A 20 -20.96 36.25 26.22
C ARG A 20 -21.17 34.74 25.98
N PRO A 21 -21.38 34.29 24.73
CA PRO A 21 -21.39 32.87 24.44
C PRO A 21 -19.99 32.30 24.65
N ASP A 22 -19.87 31.36 25.56
CA ASP A 22 -18.69 30.52 25.74
C ASP A 22 -18.39 29.80 24.41
N GLY A 23 -17.28 30.18 23.77
CA GLY A 23 -16.74 29.41 22.65
C GLY A 23 -16.36 28.00 23.13
N PRO A 24 -16.50 26.97 22.28
CA PRO A 24 -16.17 25.61 22.66
C PRO A 24 -14.67 25.52 23.03
N ARG A 25 -14.40 25.27 24.32
CA ARG A 25 -13.06 24.93 24.80
C ARG A 25 -12.64 23.64 24.11
N LEU A 26 -11.61 23.71 23.27
CA LEU A 26 -10.96 22.53 22.70
C LEU A 26 -10.47 21.66 23.88
N PRO A 27 -10.74 20.34 23.88
CA PRO A 27 -10.29 19.48 24.95
C PRO A 27 -8.76 19.47 24.99
N GLU A 28 -8.19 19.71 26.18
CA GLU A 28 -6.76 19.52 26.45
C GLU A 28 -6.34 18.12 25.96
N ALA A 29 -5.37 18.09 25.05
CA ALA A 29 -4.78 16.86 24.56
C ALA A 29 -4.07 16.15 25.71
N LYS A 30 -4.75 15.18 26.34
CA LYS A 30 -4.13 14.28 27.30
C LYS A 30 -2.94 13.58 26.63
N GLN A 31 -1.74 13.88 27.10
CA GLN A 31 -0.53 13.17 26.72
C GLN A 31 -0.66 11.71 27.15
N LEU A 32 -0.90 10.82 26.19
CA LEU A 32 -0.94 9.38 26.44
C LEU A 32 0.45 8.91 26.90
N PRO A 33 0.55 8.08 27.95
CA PRO A 33 1.83 7.62 28.46
C PRO A 33 2.57 6.75 27.41
N LEU A 34 3.86 7.07 27.21
CA LEU A 34 4.80 6.44 26.28
C LEU A 34 4.77 4.89 26.16
N PRO A 35 4.47 4.07 27.19
CA PRO A 35 4.41 2.62 27.02
C PRO A 35 3.29 2.12 26.07
N LEU A 36 2.23 2.88 25.84
CA LEU A 36 1.16 2.49 24.89
C LEU A 36 1.58 2.61 23.41
N ILE A 37 2.57 3.47 23.11
CA ILE A 37 3.11 3.64 21.75
C ILE A 37 4.04 2.47 21.36
N ALA A 38 4.73 1.87 22.34
CA ALA A 38 5.60 0.70 22.13
C ALA A 38 4.81 -0.59 21.84
N ALA A 39 3.62 -0.75 22.45
CA ALA A 39 2.70 -1.84 22.14
C ALA A 39 2.15 -1.74 20.70
N GLY A 40 1.92 -0.52 20.18
CA GLY A 40 1.46 -0.29 18.81
C GLY A 40 2.47 -0.67 17.72
N ILE A 41 3.78 -0.61 17.99
CA ILE A 41 4.84 -0.93 17.02
C ILE A 41 5.08 -2.45 16.93
N GLY A 42 5.02 -3.16 18.06
CA GLY A 42 5.06 -4.63 18.05
C GLY A 42 3.84 -5.25 17.38
N LEU A 43 2.66 -4.62 17.54
CA LEU A 43 1.43 -5.03 16.86
C LEU A 43 1.51 -4.78 15.34
N LEU A 44 2.20 -3.73 14.88
CA LEU A 44 2.31 -3.42 13.45
C LEU A 44 3.05 -4.50 12.66
N ILE A 45 4.11 -5.08 13.24
CA ILE A 45 4.92 -6.12 12.59
C ILE A 45 4.25 -7.49 12.70
N VAL A 46 3.56 -7.77 13.82
CA VAL A 46 2.70 -8.94 13.96
C VAL A 46 1.47 -8.85 13.05
N VAL A 47 0.94 -7.66 12.78
CA VAL A 47 -0.17 -7.44 11.82
C VAL A 47 0.33 -7.53 10.38
N ILE A 48 1.53 -7.05 10.05
CA ILE A 48 2.14 -7.30 8.72
C ILE A 48 2.41 -8.80 8.53
N LEU A 49 2.89 -9.51 9.56
CA LEU A 49 3.11 -10.95 9.51
C LEU A 49 1.81 -11.77 9.50
N LEU A 50 0.75 -11.37 10.21
CA LEU A 50 -0.55 -12.06 10.21
C LEU A 50 -1.42 -11.71 8.99
N LEU A 51 -1.23 -10.54 8.38
CA LEU A 51 -1.88 -10.18 7.10
C LEU A 51 -1.18 -10.83 5.89
N ASN A 52 0.09 -11.24 6.01
CA ASN A 52 0.86 -11.92 4.96
C ASN A 52 1.13 -13.41 5.21
N SER A 53 0.78 -13.97 6.38
CA SER A 53 0.92 -15.42 6.63
C SER A 53 -0.22 -16.20 5.97
N CYS A 54 0.04 -16.63 4.73
CA CYS A 54 -0.51 -17.87 4.20
C CYS A 54 0.48 -19.00 4.56
N GLY A 55 0.50 -19.42 5.83
CA GLY A 55 1.14 -20.66 6.24
C GLY A 55 0.18 -21.83 6.00
N GLY A 56 0.43 -22.58 4.92
CA GLY A 56 -0.13 -23.90 4.69
C GLY A 56 1.03 -24.84 4.37
N ASP A 57 1.03 -26.00 5.03
CA ASP A 57 2.13 -26.96 5.16
C ASP A 57 2.97 -27.20 3.88
N ASP A 58 4.29 -27.29 4.09
CA ASP A 58 5.32 -27.54 3.09
C ASP A 58 5.21 -28.97 2.51
N GLN A 59 4.47 -29.10 1.41
CA GLN A 59 4.78 -30.11 0.39
C GLN A 59 5.26 -29.42 -0.88
N PRO A 60 6.37 -29.88 -1.48
CA PRO A 60 6.80 -29.37 -2.78
C PRO A 60 5.72 -29.67 -3.82
N PRO A 61 5.23 -28.66 -4.57
CA PRO A 61 4.22 -28.89 -5.59
C PRO A 61 4.77 -29.83 -6.67
N ARG A 62 3.99 -30.84 -7.03
CA ARG A 62 4.22 -31.63 -8.25
C ARG A 62 4.37 -30.67 -9.43
N ALA A 63 5.39 -30.89 -10.27
CA ALA A 63 5.60 -30.12 -11.48
C ALA A 63 4.31 -30.10 -12.32
N ALA A 64 3.67 -28.93 -12.38
CA ALA A 64 2.48 -28.72 -13.17
C ALA A 64 2.87 -28.85 -14.66
N ARG A 65 2.07 -29.59 -15.43
CA ARG A 65 2.13 -29.52 -16.89
C ARG A 65 1.93 -28.06 -17.31
N PRO A 66 2.76 -27.51 -18.21
CA PRO A 66 2.48 -26.20 -18.80
C PRO A 66 1.07 -26.21 -19.39
N ALA A 67 0.24 -25.24 -19.02
CA ALA A 67 -1.03 -25.03 -19.71
C ALA A 67 -0.74 -24.80 -21.20
N ASP A 68 -1.47 -25.50 -22.06
CA ASP A 68 -1.40 -25.25 -23.51
C ASP A 68 -1.83 -23.80 -23.78
N PRO A 69 -0.95 -22.94 -24.35
CA PRO A 69 -1.30 -21.57 -24.74
C PRO A 69 -2.54 -21.49 -25.65
N ALA A 70 -2.87 -22.57 -26.36
CA ALA A 70 -4.06 -22.66 -27.21
C ALA A 70 -5.38 -22.73 -26.43
N SER A 71 -5.35 -23.01 -25.12
CA SER A 71 -6.54 -23.11 -24.26
C SER A 71 -7.04 -21.76 -23.71
N THR A 72 -6.25 -20.69 -23.85
CA THR A 72 -6.62 -19.37 -23.30
C THR A 72 -7.74 -18.74 -24.13
N SER A 73 -8.87 -18.41 -23.49
CA SER A 73 -10.00 -17.74 -24.15
C SER A 73 -9.58 -16.40 -24.78
N ALA A 74 -10.35 -15.91 -25.77
CA ALA A 74 -10.04 -14.63 -26.38
C ALA A 74 -10.03 -13.46 -25.37
N LEU A 75 -10.88 -13.53 -24.33
CA LEU A 75 -10.88 -12.57 -23.24
C LEU A 75 -9.69 -12.77 -22.30
N GLY A 76 -9.29 -14.01 -22.02
CA GLY A 76 -8.07 -14.33 -21.27
C GLY A 76 -6.82 -13.77 -21.93
N ARG A 77 -6.71 -13.88 -23.27
CA ARG A 77 -5.58 -13.27 -24.02
C ARG A 77 -5.55 -11.75 -23.89
N GLU A 78 -6.72 -11.11 -23.93
CA GLU A 78 -6.84 -9.66 -23.77
C GLU A 78 -6.47 -9.24 -22.34
N ALA A 79 -6.97 -9.97 -21.34
CA ALA A 79 -6.64 -9.73 -19.93
C ALA A 79 -5.13 -9.89 -19.68
N LEU A 80 -4.51 -10.94 -20.23
CA LEU A 80 -3.07 -11.15 -20.11
C LEU A 80 -2.25 -10.07 -20.82
N ARG A 81 -2.75 -9.46 -21.91
CA ARG A 81 -2.06 -8.33 -22.56
C ARG A 81 -1.96 -7.12 -21.63
N VAL A 82 -3.02 -6.82 -20.87
CA VAL A 82 -3.00 -5.76 -19.85
C VAL A 82 -1.97 -6.06 -18.76
N LEU A 83 -1.94 -7.31 -18.28
CA LEU A 83 -1.06 -7.73 -17.18
C LEU A 83 0.41 -7.94 -17.59
N ARG A 84 0.68 -8.00 -18.90
CA ARG A 84 2.00 -8.19 -19.50
C ARG A 84 2.36 -6.96 -20.33
N PRO A 85 2.52 -5.78 -19.70
CA PRO A 85 2.99 -4.61 -20.43
C PRO A 85 4.40 -4.88 -20.98
N ASP A 86 4.80 -4.14 -22.01
CA ASP A 86 6.15 -4.23 -22.57
C ASP A 86 7.09 -3.28 -21.81
N PRO A 87 7.95 -3.78 -20.89
CA PRO A 87 8.83 -2.92 -20.13
C PRO A 87 9.88 -2.21 -21.01
N ALA A 88 10.23 -2.76 -22.17
CA ALA A 88 11.20 -2.13 -23.07
C ALA A 88 10.65 -0.83 -23.69
N LYS A 89 9.33 -0.71 -23.84
CA LYS A 89 8.66 0.47 -24.41
C LYS A 89 8.31 1.50 -23.33
N ASP A 90 7.85 1.04 -22.18
CA ASP A 90 7.16 1.88 -21.20
C ASP A 90 7.82 1.92 -19.81
N ALA A 91 9.10 1.53 -19.68
CA ALA A 91 9.82 1.44 -18.40
C ALA A 91 9.57 2.62 -17.44
N ALA A 92 9.69 3.86 -17.92
CA ALA A 92 9.50 5.04 -17.09
C ALA A 92 8.04 5.23 -16.65
N ALA A 93 7.08 4.94 -17.52
CA ALA A 93 5.65 5.02 -17.19
C ALA A 93 5.26 3.91 -16.20
N LEU A 94 5.72 2.68 -16.42
CA LEU A 94 5.50 1.55 -15.52
C LEU A 94 6.10 1.80 -14.14
N THR A 95 7.31 2.36 -14.08
CA THR A 95 7.96 2.75 -12.82
C THR A 95 7.11 3.78 -12.06
N ARG A 96 6.64 4.84 -12.72
CA ARG A 96 5.78 5.86 -12.07
C ARG A 96 4.47 5.26 -11.56
N ARG A 97 3.83 4.40 -12.35
CA ARG A 97 2.59 3.70 -11.96
C ARG A 97 2.81 2.80 -10.76
N ALA A 98 3.88 2.00 -10.76
CA ALA A 98 4.19 1.13 -9.63
C ALA A 98 4.48 1.93 -8.34
N GLN A 99 5.20 3.05 -8.45
CA GLN A 99 5.42 3.96 -7.33
C GLN A 99 4.13 4.63 -6.82
N ALA A 100 3.10 4.80 -7.65
CA ALA A 100 1.79 5.29 -7.19
C ALA A 100 1.00 4.16 -6.52
N GLY A 101 0.93 3.00 -7.17
CA GLY A 101 0.20 1.83 -6.69
C GLY A 101 0.67 1.29 -5.34
N PHE A 102 1.98 1.35 -5.06
CA PHE A 102 2.56 0.88 -3.79
C PHE A 102 2.83 2.00 -2.77
N ALA A 103 2.27 3.20 -2.95
CA ALA A 103 2.56 4.34 -2.08
C ALA A 103 1.86 4.27 -0.70
N ASN A 104 0.67 3.66 -0.58
CA ASN A 104 -0.18 3.74 0.62
C ASN A 104 0.52 3.43 1.95
N PRO A 105 1.36 2.37 2.07
CA PRO A 105 2.05 2.07 3.32
C PRO A 105 2.89 3.24 3.88
N LEU A 106 3.46 4.08 3.00
CA LEU A 106 4.26 5.25 3.36
C LEU A 106 3.46 6.36 4.04
N TYR A 107 2.13 6.31 3.94
CA TYR A 107 1.22 7.26 4.56
C TYR A 107 0.57 6.65 5.81
N ARG A 108 0.12 5.39 5.71
CA ARG A 108 -0.69 4.74 6.74
C ARG A 108 0.13 4.13 7.87
N LEU A 109 1.28 3.53 7.57
CA LEU A 109 2.04 2.72 8.53
C LEU A 109 3.17 3.50 9.20
N VAL A 110 3.47 4.72 8.74
CA VAL A 110 4.58 5.51 9.26
C VAL A 110 4.24 6.17 10.61
N PRO A 111 5.14 6.12 11.62
CA PRO A 111 4.87 6.64 12.96
C PRO A 111 4.61 8.16 13.02
N GLY A 112 3.39 8.54 13.43
CA GLY A 112 2.94 9.93 13.50
C GLY A 112 2.48 10.49 12.15
N GLY A 113 2.36 9.64 11.13
CA GLY A 113 1.95 10.04 9.79
C GLY A 113 3.09 10.61 8.93
N PRO A 114 2.81 10.87 7.65
CA PRO A 114 3.84 11.15 6.65
C PRO A 114 4.47 12.53 6.84
N LEU A 115 3.73 13.55 7.30
CA LEU A 115 4.30 14.89 7.52
C LEU A 115 5.29 14.91 8.68
N LEU A 116 4.93 14.31 9.82
CA LEU A 116 5.83 14.25 10.99
C LEU A 116 7.05 13.37 10.68
N THR A 117 6.86 12.30 9.91
CA THR A 117 7.97 11.47 9.45
C THR A 117 8.88 12.24 8.50
N ALA A 118 8.34 12.91 7.48
CA ALA A 118 9.11 13.72 6.54
C ALA A 118 9.87 14.84 7.25
N ALA A 119 9.24 15.55 8.20
CA ALA A 119 9.91 16.55 9.01
C ALA A 119 11.08 15.96 9.82
N ARG A 120 10.89 14.78 10.44
CA ARG A 120 11.93 14.07 11.19
C ARG A 120 13.09 13.64 10.29
N VAL A 121 12.80 13.11 9.11
CA VAL A 121 13.82 12.69 8.15
C VAL A 121 14.60 13.90 7.64
N ALA A 122 13.90 15.00 7.35
CA ALA A 122 14.51 16.25 6.86
C ALA A 122 15.54 16.85 7.82
N THR A 123 15.44 16.61 9.14
CA THR A 123 16.47 17.07 10.10
C THR A 123 17.83 16.42 9.88
N TYR A 124 17.87 15.26 9.22
CA TYR A 124 19.12 14.56 8.89
C TYR A 124 19.65 14.89 7.50
N ARG A 125 19.00 15.80 6.75
CA ARG A 125 19.40 16.11 5.37
C ARG A 125 20.87 16.54 5.24
N PRO A 126 21.43 17.43 6.11
CA PRO A 126 22.84 17.79 6.02
C PRO A 126 23.79 16.59 6.20
N LEU A 127 23.48 15.68 7.14
CA LEU A 127 24.25 14.46 7.34
C LEU A 127 24.14 13.51 6.14
N ILE A 128 22.93 13.38 5.58
CA ILE A 128 22.67 12.56 4.40
C ILE A 128 23.46 13.08 3.19
N GLU A 129 23.46 14.39 2.96
CA GLU A 129 24.21 15.03 1.87
C GLU A 129 25.72 14.88 2.04
N ASP A 130 26.22 15.01 3.26
CA ASP A 130 27.64 14.78 3.57
C ASP A 130 28.06 13.32 3.31
N VAL A 131 27.28 12.34 3.75
CA VAL A 131 27.56 10.93 3.44
C VAL A 131 27.46 10.68 1.94
N ALA A 132 26.38 11.13 1.30
CA ALA A 132 26.15 10.98 -0.13
C ALA A 132 27.32 11.52 -0.96
N LYS A 133 27.82 12.71 -0.63
CA LYS A 133 28.98 13.32 -1.30
C LYS A 133 30.24 12.47 -1.16
N ARG A 134 30.52 11.93 0.05
CA ARG A 134 31.72 11.12 0.31
C ARG A 134 31.67 9.75 -0.34
N THR A 135 30.49 9.18 -0.51
CA THR A 135 30.31 7.83 -1.04
C THR A 135 29.88 7.80 -2.51
N GLY A 136 29.61 8.97 -3.11
CA GLY A 136 29.09 9.07 -4.48
C GLY A 136 27.62 8.64 -4.62
N GLU A 137 26.86 8.56 -3.52
CA GLU A 137 25.45 8.19 -3.54
C GLU A 137 24.52 9.37 -3.84
N ARG A 138 23.29 9.07 -4.23
CA ARG A 138 22.25 10.11 -4.38
C ARG A 138 21.67 10.45 -3.00
N PRO A 139 21.66 11.72 -2.56
CA PRO A 139 21.14 12.08 -1.23
C PRO A 139 19.63 11.82 -1.11
N ASP A 140 18.87 11.99 -2.20
CA ASP A 140 17.44 11.68 -2.21
C ASP A 140 17.16 10.17 -2.04
N LEU A 141 18.04 9.29 -2.54
CA LEU A 141 17.93 7.85 -2.34
C LEU A 141 18.16 7.48 -0.88
N LEU A 142 19.25 7.96 -0.28
CA LEU A 142 19.55 7.71 1.14
C LEU A 142 18.44 8.28 2.05
N GLU A 143 17.91 9.46 1.72
CA GLU A 143 16.77 10.06 2.42
C GLU A 143 15.51 9.19 2.33
N ALA A 144 15.21 8.64 1.15
CA ALA A 144 14.08 7.74 0.94
C ALA A 144 14.24 6.41 1.68
N ILE A 145 15.45 5.84 1.72
CA ILE A 145 15.77 4.65 2.53
C ILE A 145 15.51 4.97 4.01
N VAL A 146 16.02 6.07 4.53
CA VAL A 146 15.77 6.47 5.94
C VAL A 146 14.27 6.65 6.23
N PHE A 147 13.53 7.26 5.30
CA PHE A 147 12.08 7.42 5.44
C PHE A 147 11.38 6.07 5.55
N LEU A 148 11.65 5.15 4.63
CA LEU A 148 10.99 3.86 4.56
C LEU A 148 11.40 2.93 5.71
N GLU A 149 12.69 2.86 6.02
CA GLU A 149 13.26 1.90 6.96
C GLU A 149 13.01 2.26 8.43
N SER A 150 13.22 3.53 8.80
CA SER A 150 13.19 3.93 10.21
C SER A 150 12.24 5.08 10.51
N ALA A 151 11.59 5.66 9.49
CA ALA A 151 10.86 6.91 9.62
C ALA A 151 11.73 8.02 10.25
N GLY A 152 13.04 8.01 10.00
CA GLY A 152 14.02 8.93 10.60
C GLY A 152 14.28 8.70 12.09
N ARG A 153 14.05 7.49 12.62
CA ARG A 153 14.29 7.14 14.03
C ARG A 153 15.56 6.30 14.17
N PRO A 154 16.66 6.85 14.70
CA PRO A 154 17.91 6.09 14.85
C PRO A 154 17.79 4.88 15.77
N ASP A 155 16.79 4.83 16.64
CA ASP A 155 16.51 3.76 17.60
C ASP A 155 15.52 2.70 17.11
N ALA A 156 15.06 2.79 15.85
CA ALA A 156 14.12 1.84 15.25
C ALA A 156 14.63 0.40 15.29
N MET A 157 13.73 -0.55 15.53
CA MET A 157 14.02 -1.98 15.50
C MET A 157 12.83 -2.70 14.86
N ALA A 158 13.12 -3.62 13.93
CA ALA A 158 12.11 -4.46 13.28
C ALA A 158 11.49 -5.51 14.21
N SER A 159 11.98 -5.65 15.44
CA SER A 159 11.35 -6.51 16.43
C SER A 159 11.63 -6.01 17.85
N SER A 160 11.10 -6.72 18.85
CA SER A 160 11.50 -6.50 20.23
C SER A 160 12.96 -6.92 20.50
N SER A 161 13.64 -7.60 19.57
CA SER A 161 15.06 -7.94 19.67
C SER A 161 15.94 -7.06 18.78
N VAL A 162 17.17 -6.79 19.24
CA VAL A 162 18.22 -6.13 18.46
C VAL A 162 18.91 -7.05 17.45
N ASP A 163 18.54 -8.33 17.43
CA ASP A 163 19.15 -9.36 16.58
C ASP A 163 18.78 -9.19 15.11
N GLY A 164 17.54 -8.74 14.87
CA GLY A 164 17.04 -8.44 13.53
C GLY A 164 17.55 -7.09 13.00
N ALA A 165 16.87 -6.60 11.97
CA ALA A 165 17.09 -5.28 11.42
C ALA A 165 16.90 -4.19 12.48
N ALA A 166 17.89 -3.30 12.59
CA ALA A 166 17.89 -2.24 13.58
C ALA A 166 18.55 -0.97 13.06
N GLY A 167 18.24 0.14 13.72
CA GLY A 167 18.88 1.41 13.50
C GLY A 167 18.29 2.23 12.37
N PHE A 168 19.05 3.26 11.97
CA PHE A 168 18.59 4.34 11.11
C PHE A 168 18.22 3.89 9.68
N THR A 169 18.84 2.82 9.20
CA THR A 169 18.61 2.22 7.88
C THR A 169 18.29 0.72 7.94
N GLN A 170 17.87 0.23 9.12
CA GLN A 170 17.40 -1.15 9.37
C GLN A 170 18.36 -2.26 8.90
N ILE A 171 19.62 -2.19 9.35
CA ILE A 171 20.64 -3.19 9.02
C ILE A 171 20.52 -4.40 9.96
N VAL A 172 20.51 -5.61 9.40
CA VAL A 172 20.57 -6.87 10.15
C VAL A 172 21.98 -7.07 10.73
N ALA A 173 22.10 -7.56 11.96
CA ALA A 173 23.38 -7.64 12.68
C ALA A 173 24.46 -8.40 11.90
N GLY A 174 24.15 -9.62 11.41
CA GLY A 174 25.09 -10.44 10.64
C GLY A 174 25.53 -9.77 9.34
N THR A 175 24.62 -9.12 8.60
CA THR A 175 25.01 -8.32 7.43
C THR A 175 25.92 -7.17 7.82
N GLY A 176 25.63 -6.50 8.93
CA GLY A 176 26.46 -5.43 9.48
C GLY A 176 27.90 -5.88 9.74
N THR A 177 28.10 -7.02 10.40
CA THR A 177 29.43 -7.57 10.71
C THR A 177 30.12 -8.13 9.48
N ASP A 178 29.46 -9.03 8.77
CA ASP A 178 30.11 -9.93 7.80
C ASP A 178 30.32 -9.26 6.45
N LEU A 179 29.43 -8.32 6.09
CA LEU A 179 29.45 -7.65 4.79
C LEU A 179 29.87 -6.18 4.89
N LEU A 180 29.43 -5.47 5.94
CA LEU A 180 29.54 -4.01 6.02
C LEU A 180 30.65 -3.52 6.95
N GLY A 181 31.40 -4.44 7.57
CA GLY A 181 32.54 -4.15 8.44
C GLY A 181 32.18 -3.41 9.72
N MET A 182 30.93 -3.51 10.17
CA MET A 182 30.46 -2.86 11.40
C MET A 182 30.90 -3.67 12.62
N LYS A 183 31.45 -2.99 13.63
CA LYS A 183 31.78 -3.59 14.92
C LYS A 183 30.55 -3.59 15.82
N ILE A 184 29.78 -4.68 15.82
CA ILE A 184 28.53 -4.81 16.57
C ILE A 184 28.73 -5.75 17.76
N ASP A 185 28.76 -5.21 18.97
CA ASP A 185 28.64 -5.99 20.21
C ASP A 185 27.17 -6.21 20.54
N LEU A 186 26.63 -7.28 19.98
CA LEU A 186 25.22 -7.62 20.12
C LEU A 186 24.84 -7.95 21.58
N ALA A 187 25.74 -8.55 22.36
CA ALA A 187 25.48 -8.90 23.74
C ALA A 187 25.33 -7.64 24.62
N ARG A 188 26.23 -6.67 24.46
CA ARG A 188 26.12 -5.37 25.13
C ARG A 188 24.92 -4.58 24.64
N SER A 189 24.67 -4.56 23.33
CA SER A 189 23.52 -3.88 22.72
C SER A 189 22.18 -4.40 23.25
N ARG A 190 22.02 -5.73 23.43
CA ARG A 190 20.85 -6.36 24.07
C ARG A 190 20.67 -5.85 25.51
N THR A 191 21.76 -5.81 26.28
CA THR A 191 21.74 -5.36 27.67
C THR A 191 21.33 -3.89 27.77
N LEU A 192 21.94 -3.02 26.98
CA LEU A 192 21.59 -1.60 26.93
C LEU A 192 20.14 -1.38 26.48
N THR A 193 19.67 -2.13 25.48
CA THR A 193 18.29 -2.03 25.00
C THR A 193 17.27 -2.39 26.08
N ARG A 194 17.50 -3.45 26.87
CA ARG A 194 16.66 -3.77 28.03
C ARG A 194 16.65 -2.64 29.07
N GLN A 195 17.81 -2.06 29.34
CA GLN A 195 17.94 -0.96 30.30
C GLN A 195 17.29 0.34 29.80
N ILE A 196 17.35 0.63 28.49
CA ILE A 196 16.69 1.79 27.87
C ILE A 196 15.17 1.64 27.98
N ARG A 197 14.63 0.44 27.72
CA ARG A 197 13.19 0.16 27.85
C ARG A 197 12.65 0.32 29.27
N ARG A 198 13.45 -0.02 30.28
CA ARG A 198 13.11 0.23 31.69
C ARG A 198 13.06 1.72 32.04
N GLY A 199 13.61 2.59 31.21
CA GLY A 199 13.63 4.03 31.43
C GLY A 199 14.63 4.46 32.52
N GLY A 200 14.35 5.64 33.09
CA GLY A 200 15.16 6.28 34.13
C GLY A 200 16.08 7.39 33.62
N THR A 201 16.68 8.12 34.55
CA THR A 201 17.49 9.32 34.30
C THR A 201 18.72 9.06 33.42
N ARG A 202 19.24 7.83 33.40
CA ARG A 202 20.40 7.42 32.57
C ARG A 202 20.04 6.99 31.14
N ARG A 203 18.80 7.17 30.69
CA ARG A 203 18.36 6.71 29.37
C ARG A 203 19.21 7.26 28.23
N ALA A 204 19.42 8.57 28.18
CA ALA A 204 20.20 9.22 27.12
C ALA A 204 21.67 8.73 27.10
N ALA A 205 22.28 8.55 28.28
CA ALA A 205 23.63 8.01 28.40
C ALA A 205 23.72 6.56 27.86
N ARG A 206 22.73 5.72 28.16
CA ARG A 206 22.65 4.34 27.65
C ARG A 206 22.39 4.29 26.14
N GLU A 207 21.59 5.20 25.60
CA GLU A 207 21.39 5.33 24.15
C GLU A 207 22.70 5.73 23.46
N ALA A 208 23.43 6.70 24.01
CA ALA A 208 24.75 7.09 23.52
C ALA A 208 25.78 5.93 23.60
N GLU A 209 25.78 5.19 24.71
CA GLU A 209 26.62 4.00 24.84
C GLU A 209 26.25 2.93 23.81
N ARG A 210 24.94 2.71 23.57
CA ARG A 210 24.46 1.74 22.58
C ARG A 210 24.98 2.07 21.19
N ARG A 211 24.99 3.35 20.79
CA ARG A 211 25.53 3.78 19.49
C ARG A 211 27.01 3.45 19.32
N ARG A 212 27.79 3.45 20.40
CA ARG A 212 29.23 3.13 20.36
C ARG A 212 29.48 1.65 20.17
N VAL A 213 28.68 0.80 20.82
CA VAL A 213 28.85 -0.66 20.80
C VAL A 213 28.07 -1.32 19.65
N ASP A 214 27.08 -0.63 19.11
CA ASP A 214 26.25 -1.08 17.99
C ASP A 214 26.01 0.10 17.02
N PRO A 215 26.93 0.29 16.04
CA PRO A 215 26.92 1.42 15.13
C PRO A 215 25.68 1.49 14.22
N ARG A 216 24.82 0.47 14.19
CA ARG A 216 23.52 0.54 13.48
C ARG A 216 22.64 1.67 14.05
N PHE A 217 22.76 1.95 15.35
CA PHE A 217 22.03 3.01 16.02
C PHE A 217 22.67 4.40 15.84
N ASP A 218 23.87 4.50 15.25
CA ASP A 218 24.50 5.75 14.89
C ASP A 218 24.11 6.15 13.45
N PRO A 219 23.44 7.30 13.23
CA PRO A 219 22.95 7.68 11.91
C PRO A 219 24.04 7.76 10.83
N ARG A 220 25.24 8.26 11.17
CA ARG A 220 26.34 8.41 10.21
C ARG A 220 26.88 7.04 9.82
N ALA A 221 27.21 6.20 10.80
CA ALA A 221 27.74 4.87 10.55
C ALA A 221 26.73 3.99 9.80
N ALA A 222 25.44 4.10 10.12
CA ALA A 222 24.37 3.40 9.41
C ALA A 222 24.26 3.84 7.94
N LEU A 223 24.28 5.15 7.65
CA LEU A 223 24.25 5.67 6.29
C LEU A 223 25.47 5.24 5.47
N GLU A 224 26.67 5.29 6.06
CA GLU A 224 27.90 4.83 5.40
C GLU A 224 27.87 3.32 5.13
N ALA A 225 27.32 2.53 6.06
CA ALA A 225 27.12 1.10 5.86
C ALA A 225 26.11 0.81 4.74
N THR A 226 25.01 1.57 4.67
CA THR A 226 24.05 1.50 3.56
C THR A 226 24.71 1.84 2.22
N ALA A 227 25.53 2.89 2.16
CA ALA A 227 26.27 3.22 0.93
C ALA A 227 27.26 2.10 0.52
N ARG A 228 27.97 1.50 1.48
CA ARG A 228 28.81 0.31 1.21
C ARG A 228 27.99 -0.86 0.68
N TYR A 229 26.81 -1.11 1.24
CA TYR A 229 25.92 -2.15 0.73
C TYR A 229 25.55 -1.89 -0.74
N LEU A 230 25.12 -0.66 -1.07
CA LEU A 230 24.69 -0.30 -2.41
C LEU A 230 25.83 -0.44 -3.43
N ASP A 231 27.06 -0.07 -3.06
CA ASP A 231 28.25 -0.28 -3.88
C ASP A 231 28.55 -1.78 -4.11
N ILE A 232 28.50 -2.61 -3.06
CA ILE A 232 28.68 -4.07 -3.18
C ILE A 232 27.59 -4.66 -4.08
N ALA A 233 26.34 -4.25 -3.89
CA ALA A 233 25.21 -4.71 -4.67
C ALA A 233 25.38 -4.36 -6.15
N ARG A 234 25.73 -3.10 -6.47
CA ARG A 234 26.06 -2.69 -7.85
C ARG A 234 27.15 -3.56 -8.46
N LYS A 235 28.27 -3.78 -7.77
CA LYS A 235 29.37 -4.62 -8.26
C LYS A 235 28.92 -6.05 -8.58
N ARG A 236 28.00 -6.62 -7.79
CA ARG A 236 27.48 -7.98 -7.96
C ARG A 236 26.31 -8.10 -8.95
N LEU A 237 25.65 -6.99 -9.27
CA LEU A 237 24.42 -6.93 -10.08
C LEU A 237 24.62 -6.14 -11.38
N GLY A 238 25.84 -6.18 -11.94
CA GLY A 238 26.14 -5.61 -13.26
C GLY A 238 26.12 -4.09 -13.31
N GLY A 239 26.43 -3.42 -12.19
CA GLY A 239 26.57 -1.96 -12.11
C GLY A 239 25.25 -1.19 -12.06
N ARG A 240 24.09 -1.86 -11.95
CA ARG A 240 22.78 -1.19 -12.01
C ARG A 240 22.27 -0.71 -10.65
N ASP A 241 21.90 0.57 -10.58
CA ASP A 241 21.34 1.17 -9.37
C ASP A 241 19.97 0.60 -8.98
N ASP A 242 19.10 0.34 -9.95
CA ASP A 242 17.75 -0.17 -9.69
C ASP A 242 17.77 -1.57 -9.06
N LEU A 243 18.66 -2.45 -9.53
CA LEU A 243 18.90 -3.75 -8.93
C LEU A 243 19.54 -3.64 -7.54
N ALA A 244 20.51 -2.73 -7.35
CA ALA A 244 21.15 -2.52 -6.05
C ALA A 244 20.15 -2.03 -4.98
N VAL A 245 19.24 -1.12 -5.36
CA VAL A 245 18.17 -0.65 -4.46
C VAL A 245 17.15 -1.75 -4.22
N ALA A 246 16.70 -2.47 -5.25
CA ALA A 246 15.77 -3.57 -5.09
C ALA A 246 16.34 -4.68 -4.17
N SER A 247 17.63 -4.98 -4.30
CA SER A 247 18.28 -6.01 -3.49
C SER A 247 18.38 -5.64 -2.01
N TYR A 248 18.30 -4.36 -1.63
CA TYR A 248 18.46 -3.91 -0.25
C TYR A 248 17.55 -4.68 0.73
N HIS A 249 16.30 -4.92 0.32
CA HIS A 249 15.32 -5.64 1.14
C HIS A 249 15.33 -7.16 0.89
N MET A 250 15.42 -7.60 -0.37
CA MET A 250 15.38 -9.05 -0.69
C MET A 250 16.71 -9.79 -0.50
N GLY A 251 17.84 -9.08 -0.45
CA GLY A 251 19.18 -9.63 -0.49
C GLY A 251 19.75 -9.81 -1.92
N ILE A 252 21.05 -9.57 -2.09
CA ILE A 252 21.76 -9.66 -3.37
C ILE A 252 21.64 -11.06 -3.98
N GLY A 253 21.91 -12.10 -3.19
CA GLY A 253 21.87 -13.49 -3.68
C GLY A 253 20.48 -13.92 -4.14
N ASN A 254 19.44 -13.51 -3.42
CA ASN A 254 18.05 -13.79 -3.80
C ASN A 254 17.68 -13.08 -5.11
N LEU A 255 18.11 -11.84 -5.31
CA LEU A 255 17.90 -11.14 -6.59
C LEU A 255 18.69 -11.78 -7.73
N GLN A 256 19.93 -12.24 -7.48
CA GLN A 256 20.71 -12.99 -8.47
C GLN A 256 20.00 -14.28 -8.89
N ASN A 257 19.48 -15.05 -7.93
CA ASN A 257 18.69 -16.25 -8.21
C ASN A 257 17.44 -15.93 -9.03
N ALA A 258 16.75 -14.83 -8.72
CA ALA A 258 15.58 -14.39 -9.50
C ALA A 258 15.96 -14.00 -10.95
N LEU A 259 17.07 -13.28 -11.14
CA LEU A 259 17.58 -12.90 -12.46
C LEU A 259 18.02 -14.13 -13.28
N GLN A 260 18.69 -15.09 -12.63
CA GLN A 260 19.10 -16.35 -13.25
C GLN A 260 17.88 -17.16 -13.69
N ALA A 261 16.89 -17.33 -12.80
CA ALA A 261 15.63 -18.01 -13.12
C ALA A 261 14.79 -17.27 -14.18
N PHE A 262 14.97 -15.96 -14.32
CA PHE A 262 14.34 -15.17 -15.37
C PHE A 262 15.00 -15.38 -16.74
N GLY A 263 16.28 -15.78 -16.77
CA GLY A 263 16.96 -16.27 -17.98
C GLY A 263 17.36 -15.19 -18.99
N ARG A 264 17.30 -13.90 -18.64
CA ARG A 264 17.67 -12.77 -19.53
C ARG A 264 18.92 -12.00 -19.09
N GLY A 265 19.66 -12.55 -18.13
CA GLY A 265 20.85 -11.88 -17.56
C GLY A 265 20.48 -10.64 -16.73
N ASN A 266 21.39 -9.67 -16.68
CA ASN A 266 21.25 -8.46 -15.85
C ASN A 266 20.38 -7.38 -16.52
N VAL A 267 19.07 -7.64 -16.56
CA VAL A 267 18.05 -6.71 -17.05
C VAL A 267 17.70 -5.64 -15.99
N PRO A 268 17.12 -4.49 -16.38
CA PRO A 268 16.53 -3.55 -15.43
C PRO A 268 15.51 -4.24 -14.50
N TYR A 269 15.38 -3.77 -13.26
CA TYR A 269 14.41 -4.33 -12.31
C TYR A 269 12.97 -4.22 -12.82
N VAL A 270 12.64 -3.15 -13.55
CA VAL A 270 11.32 -3.00 -14.20
C VAL A 270 11.05 -4.11 -15.21
N GLU A 271 12.08 -4.57 -15.95
CA GLU A 271 11.95 -5.69 -16.87
C GLU A 271 11.80 -7.01 -16.12
N LEU A 272 12.60 -7.25 -15.08
CA LEU A 272 12.43 -8.44 -14.23
C LEU A 272 11.02 -8.48 -13.63
N TYR A 273 10.58 -7.38 -13.02
CA TYR A 273 9.30 -7.31 -12.32
C TYR A 273 8.12 -7.47 -13.28
N PHE A 274 8.08 -6.74 -14.41
CA PHE A 274 6.95 -6.80 -15.36
C PHE A 274 7.04 -7.94 -16.37
N GLY A 275 8.24 -8.47 -16.62
CA GLY A 275 8.45 -9.65 -17.45
C GLY A 275 8.22 -10.97 -16.71
N THR A 276 8.27 -10.97 -15.37
CA THR A 276 7.99 -12.18 -14.59
C THR A 276 6.52 -12.58 -14.70
N ASP A 277 6.29 -13.83 -15.08
CA ASP A 277 4.98 -14.38 -15.39
C ASP A 277 4.86 -15.83 -14.87
N PRO A 278 3.79 -16.19 -14.15
CA PRO A 278 3.65 -17.52 -13.55
C PRO A 278 3.69 -18.68 -14.54
N LEU A 279 3.39 -18.47 -15.83
CA LEU A 279 3.43 -19.50 -16.86
C LEU A 279 4.70 -19.44 -17.72
N ARG A 280 5.22 -18.25 -18.01
CA ARG A 280 6.39 -18.09 -18.90
C ARG A 280 7.72 -18.16 -18.16
N THR A 281 7.77 -17.70 -16.92
CA THR A 281 8.96 -17.69 -16.06
C THR A 281 8.59 -18.18 -14.65
N PRO A 282 8.07 -19.42 -14.53
CA PRO A 282 7.48 -19.95 -13.29
C PRO A 282 8.47 -19.97 -12.12
N GLU A 283 9.75 -20.25 -12.38
CA GLU A 283 10.77 -20.28 -11.34
C GLU A 283 11.07 -18.87 -10.78
N ALA A 284 11.25 -17.88 -11.66
CA ALA A 284 11.42 -16.48 -11.25
C ALA A 284 10.18 -15.99 -10.49
N ALA A 285 8.97 -16.34 -10.95
CA ALA A 285 7.72 -16.01 -10.28
C ALA A 285 7.66 -16.61 -8.87
N ARG A 286 8.05 -17.87 -8.71
CA ARG A 286 8.11 -18.55 -7.40
C ARG A 286 9.11 -17.88 -6.45
N ILE A 287 10.30 -17.53 -6.94
CA ILE A 287 11.33 -16.85 -6.13
C ILE A 287 10.81 -15.48 -5.67
N LEU A 288 10.33 -14.64 -6.60
CA LEU A 288 9.81 -13.31 -6.26
C LEU A 288 8.58 -13.36 -5.33
N ALA A 289 7.76 -14.41 -5.44
CA ALA A 289 6.59 -14.62 -4.57
C ALA A 289 6.96 -15.20 -3.19
N SER A 290 8.13 -15.84 -3.04
CA SER A 290 8.59 -16.37 -1.74
C SER A 290 9.03 -15.30 -0.75
N PHE A 291 9.23 -14.06 -1.20
CA PHE A 291 9.56 -12.95 -0.31
C PHE A 291 8.28 -12.48 0.41
N SER A 292 8.15 -12.82 1.69
CA SER A 292 6.91 -12.67 2.48
C SER A 292 6.65 -11.25 3.02
N ASP A 293 7.51 -10.29 2.69
CA ASP A 293 7.64 -8.98 3.33
C ASP A 293 7.55 -7.79 2.34
N ASP A 294 6.85 -7.99 1.22
CA ASP A 294 6.71 -7.01 0.14
C ASP A 294 8.04 -6.59 -0.50
N SER A 295 9.11 -7.38 -0.36
CA SER A 295 10.43 -7.11 -0.95
C SER A 295 10.37 -6.80 -2.45
N SER A 296 9.51 -7.48 -3.21
CA SER A 296 9.37 -7.27 -4.65
C SER A 296 8.80 -5.90 -5.03
N SER A 297 8.25 -5.15 -4.07
CA SER A 297 7.76 -3.79 -4.25
C SER A 297 8.73 -2.71 -3.75
N TYR A 298 9.88 -3.11 -3.17
CA TYR A 298 10.77 -2.20 -2.44
C TYR A 298 11.25 -1.02 -3.27
N LEU A 299 11.71 -1.27 -4.50
CA LEU A 299 12.15 -0.21 -5.43
C LEU A 299 11.04 0.84 -5.67
N TRP A 300 9.79 0.38 -5.78
CA TRP A 300 8.64 1.26 -6.00
C TRP A 300 8.34 2.10 -4.76
N ARG A 301 8.45 1.52 -3.57
CA ARG A 301 8.29 2.23 -2.29
C ARG A 301 9.39 3.26 -2.05
N ILE A 302 10.64 2.97 -2.44
CA ILE A 302 11.73 3.95 -2.40
C ILE A 302 11.44 5.14 -3.33
N GLY A 303 11.06 4.89 -4.58
CA GLY A 303 10.72 5.97 -5.51
C GLY A 303 9.50 6.79 -5.06
N ALA A 304 8.53 6.16 -4.40
CA ALA A 304 7.40 6.85 -3.79
C ALA A 304 7.83 7.71 -2.59
N ALA A 305 8.74 7.23 -1.74
CA ALA A 305 9.31 7.99 -0.62
C ALA A 305 10.14 9.19 -1.12
N GLU A 306 10.94 9.03 -2.18
CA GLU A 306 11.63 10.15 -2.82
C GLU A 306 10.64 11.24 -3.30
N ARG A 307 9.53 10.84 -3.95
CA ARG A 307 8.47 11.77 -4.40
C ARG A 307 7.83 12.48 -3.20
N LEU A 308 7.52 11.74 -2.15
CA LEU A 308 6.93 12.26 -0.92
C LEU A 308 7.84 13.31 -0.28
N MET A 309 9.13 13.03 -0.13
CA MET A 309 10.11 13.97 0.45
C MET A 309 10.29 15.23 -0.41
N ARG A 310 10.27 15.08 -1.75
CA ARG A 310 10.24 16.24 -2.67
C ARG A 310 8.97 17.08 -2.50
N GLN A 311 7.82 16.43 -2.37
CA GLN A 311 6.53 17.12 -2.16
C GLN A 311 6.48 17.80 -0.79
N PHE A 312 7.02 17.18 0.26
CA PHE A 312 7.16 17.79 1.57
C PHE A 312 7.95 19.10 1.51
N ARG A 313 9.04 19.14 0.72
CA ARG A 313 9.84 20.38 0.53
C ARG A 313 9.16 21.43 -0.33
N ARG A 314 8.47 21.01 -1.40
CA ARG A 314 7.95 21.93 -2.44
C ARG A 314 6.51 22.38 -2.20
N ASP A 315 5.64 21.46 -1.77
CA ASP A 315 4.23 21.72 -1.49
C ASP A 315 3.73 20.82 -0.33
N PRO A 316 4.08 21.17 0.92
CA PRO A 316 3.59 20.44 2.09
C PRO A 316 2.06 20.44 2.21
N ALA A 317 1.37 21.41 1.61
CA ALA A 317 -0.09 21.45 1.61
C ALA A 317 -0.68 20.38 0.68
N ALA A 318 -0.10 20.15 -0.50
CA ALA A 318 -0.45 19.01 -1.34
C ALA A 318 -0.20 17.69 -0.63
N LEU A 319 0.96 17.53 0.03
CA LEU A 319 1.25 16.30 0.76
C LEU A 319 0.22 16.05 1.88
N ARG A 320 -0.21 17.10 2.58
CA ARG A 320 -1.27 17.00 3.60
C ARG A 320 -2.61 16.55 3.02
N ARG A 321 -3.00 17.09 1.85
CA ARG A 321 -4.23 16.67 1.15
C ARG A 321 -4.17 15.22 0.72
N GLU A 322 -3.06 14.78 0.12
CA GLU A 322 -2.87 13.39 -0.28
C GLU A 322 -2.84 12.45 0.92
N ALA A 323 -2.13 12.84 1.99
CA ALA A 323 -2.11 12.07 3.23
C ALA A 323 -3.51 11.89 3.82
N ALA A 324 -4.34 12.93 3.83
CA ALA A 324 -5.71 12.84 4.29
C ALA A 324 -6.55 11.83 3.48
N LEU A 325 -6.27 11.64 2.19
CA LEU A 325 -6.93 10.61 1.37
C LEU A 325 -6.35 9.22 1.63
N GLN A 326 -5.02 9.09 1.72
CA GLN A 326 -4.33 7.81 1.90
C GLN A 326 -4.59 7.15 3.27
N VAL A 327 -4.80 7.92 4.34
CA VAL A 327 -4.94 7.36 5.71
C VAL A 327 -6.38 7.08 6.13
N ARG A 328 -7.37 7.54 5.35
CA ARG A 328 -8.79 7.33 5.69
C ARG A 328 -9.21 5.88 5.68
N LYS A 329 -8.54 5.07 4.86
CA LYS A 329 -8.83 3.65 4.66
C LYS A 329 -7.53 2.88 4.56
N ALA A 330 -7.64 1.55 4.56
CA ALA A 330 -6.48 0.66 4.47
C ALA A 330 -5.91 0.52 3.04
N SER A 331 -6.44 1.26 2.07
CA SER A 331 -6.02 1.27 0.66
C SER A 331 -5.96 2.71 0.10
N SER A 332 -5.39 2.89 -1.11
CA SER A 332 -5.39 4.17 -1.84
C SER A 332 -6.74 4.53 -2.51
N GLU A 333 -7.84 3.86 -2.19
CA GLU A 333 -9.11 4.02 -2.93
C GLU A 333 -9.65 5.46 -2.93
N ASP A 334 -9.47 6.20 -1.83
CA ASP A 334 -9.88 7.61 -1.73
C ASP A 334 -8.91 8.55 -2.47
N VAL A 335 -7.71 8.07 -2.86
CA VAL A 335 -6.84 8.79 -3.82
C VAL A 335 -7.34 8.58 -5.24
N LEU A 336 -7.77 7.36 -5.57
CA LEU A 336 -8.34 7.05 -6.88
C LEU A 336 -9.67 7.77 -7.10
N HIS A 337 -10.49 7.84 -6.05
CA HIS A 337 -11.83 8.46 -6.06
C HIS A 337 -12.03 9.36 -4.85
N PRO A 338 -11.51 10.61 -4.90
CA PRO A 338 -11.59 11.54 -3.78
C PRO A 338 -13.04 11.86 -3.38
N PRO A 339 -13.36 11.73 -2.08
CA PRO A 339 -14.67 12.11 -1.56
C PRO A 339 -14.96 13.59 -1.84
N GLY A 340 -16.19 13.88 -2.28
CA GLY A 340 -16.62 15.22 -2.71
C GLY A 340 -16.22 15.58 -4.15
N ARG A 341 -15.38 14.80 -4.82
CA ARG A 341 -15.09 14.92 -6.27
C ARG A 341 -15.67 13.77 -7.07
N THR A 342 -15.79 12.59 -6.47
CA THR A 342 -16.42 11.43 -7.11
C THR A 342 -17.93 11.42 -6.80
N PRO A 343 -18.80 11.48 -7.83
CA PRO A 343 -20.24 11.41 -7.62
C PRO A 343 -20.67 10.08 -7.00
N VAL A 344 -21.58 10.17 -6.03
CA VAL A 344 -22.19 9.03 -5.35
C VAL A 344 -23.63 8.85 -5.80
N PHE A 345 -24.12 7.62 -5.82
CA PHE A 345 -25.53 7.34 -6.06
C PHE A 345 -26.31 7.54 -4.76
N ALA A 346 -27.16 8.58 -4.71
CA ALA A 346 -27.90 8.94 -3.51
C ALA A 346 -29.07 7.99 -3.21
N ASP A 347 -29.68 7.42 -4.23
CA ASP A 347 -30.89 6.60 -4.12
C ASP A 347 -31.03 5.61 -5.30
N PRO A 348 -32.01 4.69 -5.26
CA PRO A 348 -32.24 3.76 -6.36
C PRO A 348 -32.58 4.41 -7.70
N ALA A 349 -33.21 5.59 -7.70
CA ALA A 349 -33.54 6.30 -8.92
C ALA A 349 -32.27 6.84 -9.61
N ALA A 350 -31.25 7.22 -8.84
CA ALA A 350 -29.94 7.59 -9.34
C ALA A 350 -29.24 6.41 -10.02
N LEU A 351 -29.31 5.21 -9.44
CA LEU A 351 -28.82 3.99 -10.08
C LEU A 351 -29.56 3.72 -11.40
N ALA A 352 -30.89 3.81 -11.39
CA ALA A 352 -31.70 3.61 -12.59
C ALA A 352 -31.38 4.62 -13.71
N ARG A 353 -31.12 5.89 -13.36
CA ARG A 353 -30.66 6.91 -14.32
C ARG A 353 -29.28 6.57 -14.88
N ALA A 354 -28.35 6.16 -14.03
CA ALA A 354 -27.00 5.78 -14.41
C ALA A 354 -26.95 4.53 -15.31
N GLU A 355 -27.84 3.57 -15.10
CA GLU A 355 -28.02 2.43 -16.01
C GLU A 355 -28.53 2.88 -17.39
N ARG A 356 -29.51 3.79 -17.42
CA ARG A 356 -30.06 4.33 -18.69
C ARG A 356 -29.05 5.17 -19.46
N SER A 357 -28.24 5.98 -18.78
CA SER A 357 -27.17 6.77 -19.40
C SER A 357 -25.96 5.93 -19.83
N GLY A 358 -25.86 4.70 -19.34
CA GLY A 358 -24.71 3.81 -19.57
C GLY A 358 -23.52 4.07 -18.65
N ASP A 359 -23.66 4.95 -17.65
CA ASP A 359 -22.69 5.17 -16.58
C ASP A 359 -22.53 3.93 -15.70
N LEU A 360 -23.59 3.15 -15.54
CA LEU A 360 -23.57 1.82 -14.97
C LEU A 360 -23.99 0.79 -16.01
N ARG A 361 -23.36 -0.39 -15.95
CA ARG A 361 -23.72 -1.55 -16.76
C ARG A 361 -24.00 -2.74 -15.85
N ALA A 362 -25.10 -3.42 -16.13
CA ALA A 362 -25.45 -4.67 -15.49
C ALA A 362 -24.32 -5.71 -15.68
N LEU A 363 -24.12 -6.55 -14.67
CA LEU A 363 -23.17 -7.66 -14.72
C LEU A 363 -23.63 -8.69 -15.77
N PRO A 364 -22.84 -8.96 -16.83
CA PRO A 364 -23.20 -9.94 -17.85
C PRO A 364 -22.92 -11.35 -17.33
N GLU A 365 -23.86 -11.90 -16.56
CA GLU A 365 -23.67 -13.16 -15.82
C GLU A 365 -23.14 -14.33 -16.68
N PRO A 366 -23.66 -14.60 -17.91
CA PRO A 366 -23.09 -15.65 -18.75
C PRO A 366 -21.61 -15.42 -19.08
N THR A 367 -21.24 -14.18 -19.40
CA THR A 367 -19.86 -13.79 -19.70
C THR A 367 -18.97 -13.89 -18.46
N LEU A 368 -19.45 -13.47 -17.29
CA LEU A 368 -18.72 -13.62 -16.03
C LEU A 368 -18.47 -15.09 -15.71
N ARG A 369 -19.50 -15.95 -15.81
CA ARG A 369 -19.40 -17.39 -15.56
C ARG A 369 -18.45 -18.11 -16.51
N ALA A 370 -18.43 -17.70 -17.78
CA ALA A 370 -17.52 -18.22 -18.79
C ALA A 370 -16.05 -17.83 -18.53
N ASN A 371 -15.80 -16.78 -17.74
CA ASN A 371 -14.48 -16.23 -17.46
C ASN A 371 -14.15 -16.26 -15.96
N GLY A 372 -14.52 -17.33 -15.27
CA GLY A 372 -14.02 -17.59 -13.91
C GLY A 372 -14.66 -16.75 -12.81
N LEU A 373 -15.86 -16.20 -13.01
CA LEU A 373 -16.55 -15.39 -12.01
C LEU A 373 -17.95 -15.93 -11.72
N ALA A 374 -18.36 -15.86 -10.47
CA ALA A 374 -19.73 -16.15 -10.05
C ALA A 374 -20.29 -14.95 -9.29
N ILE A 375 -21.57 -14.64 -9.50
CA ILE A 375 -22.28 -13.64 -8.68
C ILE A 375 -22.85 -14.38 -7.46
N SER A 376 -22.56 -13.90 -6.26
CA SER A 376 -23.16 -14.43 -5.04
C SER A 376 -24.68 -14.28 -5.07
N GLY A 377 -25.40 -15.33 -4.64
CA GLY A 377 -26.85 -15.28 -4.46
C GLY A 377 -27.28 -14.19 -3.47
N ALA A 378 -26.44 -13.90 -2.48
CA ALA A 378 -26.67 -12.87 -1.47
C ALA A 378 -26.53 -11.44 -2.03
N MET A 379 -25.83 -11.23 -3.15
CA MET A 379 -25.59 -9.89 -3.70
C MET A 379 -26.91 -9.15 -3.96
N GLY A 380 -27.05 -7.99 -3.31
CA GLY A 380 -28.25 -7.15 -3.35
C GLY A 380 -29.38 -7.60 -2.43
N GLU A 381 -29.14 -8.40 -1.39
CA GLU A 381 -30.18 -8.92 -0.49
C GLU A 381 -31.07 -7.84 0.16
N LEU A 382 -30.52 -6.65 0.43
CA LEU A 382 -31.29 -5.56 1.04
C LEU A 382 -32.14 -4.78 0.02
N ALA A 383 -32.05 -5.11 -1.27
CA ALA A 383 -32.78 -4.41 -2.34
C ALA A 383 -34.30 -4.41 -2.12
N GLY A 384 -34.85 -5.52 -1.61
CA GLY A 384 -36.27 -5.65 -1.33
C GLY A 384 -36.78 -4.63 -0.31
N ARG A 385 -35.96 -4.26 0.68
CA ARG A 385 -36.30 -3.23 1.68
C ARG A 385 -36.38 -1.82 1.10
N LEU A 386 -35.85 -1.63 -0.11
CA LEU A 386 -35.90 -0.37 -0.86
C LEU A 386 -36.92 -0.43 -2.01
N GLY A 387 -37.73 -1.50 -2.09
CA GLY A 387 -38.67 -1.71 -3.18
C GLY A 387 -37.97 -1.89 -4.54
N GLN A 388 -36.75 -2.45 -4.54
CA GLN A 388 -35.94 -2.62 -5.75
C GLN A 388 -35.62 -4.09 -6.02
N PRO A 389 -35.44 -4.49 -7.29
CA PRO A 389 -34.91 -5.81 -7.61
C PRO A 389 -33.42 -5.90 -7.29
N ARG A 390 -32.93 -7.09 -6.92
CA ARG A 390 -31.49 -7.34 -6.66
C ARG A 390 -30.61 -6.95 -7.85
N SER A 391 -31.12 -7.10 -9.08
CA SER A 391 -30.40 -6.75 -10.32
C SER A 391 -29.95 -5.29 -10.37
N ARG A 392 -30.66 -4.38 -9.68
CA ARG A 392 -30.29 -2.95 -9.56
C ARG A 392 -28.91 -2.73 -8.94
N TYR A 393 -28.48 -3.65 -8.09
CA TYR A 393 -27.22 -3.61 -7.34
C TYR A 393 -26.20 -4.63 -7.88
N ARG A 394 -26.47 -5.18 -9.07
CA ARG A 394 -25.58 -6.06 -9.82
C ARG A 394 -25.11 -5.32 -11.07
N ALA A 395 -24.46 -4.18 -10.84
CA ALA A 395 -23.96 -3.31 -11.87
C ALA A 395 -22.65 -2.65 -11.42
N LEU A 396 -21.85 -2.24 -12.41
CA LEU A 396 -20.59 -1.53 -12.21
C LEU A 396 -20.45 -0.44 -13.27
N ARG A 397 -19.61 0.55 -13.00
CA ARG A 397 -19.15 1.43 -14.07
C ARG A 397 -18.43 0.61 -15.14
N PRO A 398 -18.52 0.96 -16.44
CA PRO A 398 -17.90 0.19 -17.52
C PRO A 398 -16.43 -0.17 -17.28
N ALA A 399 -15.66 0.78 -16.78
CA ALA A 399 -14.24 0.60 -16.45
C ALA A 399 -14.02 -0.45 -15.34
N ALA A 400 -14.79 -0.36 -14.25
CA ALA A 400 -14.77 -1.32 -13.15
C ALA A 400 -15.24 -2.72 -13.61
N LEU A 401 -16.26 -2.79 -14.47
CA LEU A 401 -16.69 -4.05 -15.08
C LEU A 401 -15.59 -4.67 -15.94
N GLY A 402 -14.91 -3.86 -16.76
CA GLY A 402 -13.75 -4.28 -17.54
C GLY A 402 -12.66 -4.88 -16.66
N GLY A 403 -12.35 -4.23 -15.53
CA GLY A 403 -11.35 -4.73 -14.58
C GLY A 403 -11.77 -5.99 -13.83
N LEU A 404 -13.04 -6.11 -13.43
CA LEU A 404 -13.56 -7.35 -12.87
C LEU A 404 -13.41 -8.51 -13.85
N LEU A 405 -13.77 -8.29 -15.13
CA LEU A 405 -13.59 -9.28 -16.20
C LEU A 405 -12.11 -9.61 -16.45
N THR A 406 -11.21 -8.61 -16.40
CA THR A 406 -9.76 -8.83 -16.47
C THR A 406 -9.30 -9.76 -15.35
N ILE A 407 -9.74 -9.53 -14.11
CA ILE A 407 -9.37 -10.36 -12.96
C ILE A 407 -9.79 -11.81 -13.19
N GLY A 408 -11.07 -12.06 -13.48
CA GLY A 408 -11.58 -13.42 -13.67
C GLY A 408 -10.91 -14.15 -14.84
N ALA A 409 -10.84 -13.49 -16.00
CA ALA A 409 -10.26 -14.07 -17.20
C ALA A 409 -8.75 -14.34 -17.06
N ALA A 410 -8.01 -13.47 -16.36
CA ALA A 410 -6.59 -13.67 -16.10
C ALA A 410 -6.35 -14.83 -15.11
N VAL A 411 -7.14 -14.94 -14.05
CA VAL A 411 -7.01 -16.05 -13.10
C VAL A 411 -7.24 -17.39 -13.79
N VAL A 412 -8.28 -17.51 -14.62
CA VAL A 412 -8.52 -18.73 -15.42
C VAL A 412 -7.39 -18.99 -16.41
N ALA A 413 -6.83 -17.95 -17.03
CA ALA A 413 -5.76 -18.10 -18.02
C ALA A 413 -4.39 -18.43 -17.41
N LEU A 414 -4.17 -18.12 -16.12
CA LEU A 414 -2.90 -18.35 -15.41
C LEU A 414 -2.91 -19.57 -14.50
N ASP A 415 -4.09 -20.06 -14.11
CA ASP A 415 -4.23 -21.26 -13.31
C ASP A 415 -4.37 -22.49 -14.23
N PRO A 416 -3.31 -23.31 -14.42
CA PRO A 416 -3.35 -24.49 -15.28
C PRO A 416 -4.36 -25.54 -14.80
N ASN A 417 -4.77 -25.46 -13.52
CA ASN A 417 -5.74 -26.36 -12.90
C ASN A 417 -7.15 -25.76 -12.86
N ALA A 418 -7.36 -24.58 -13.46
CA ALA A 418 -8.67 -23.95 -13.55
C ALA A 418 -9.60 -24.75 -14.46
N GLY A 419 -10.27 -25.76 -13.90
CA GLY A 419 -11.44 -26.35 -14.53
C GLY A 419 -12.57 -25.32 -14.64
N ARG A 420 -13.61 -25.60 -15.43
CA ARG A 420 -14.81 -24.73 -15.64
C ARG A 420 -15.54 -24.28 -14.36
N ARG A 421 -15.18 -24.83 -13.19
CA ARG A 421 -15.74 -24.53 -11.86
C ARG A 421 -14.81 -23.67 -10.98
N ALA A 422 -13.58 -23.38 -11.38
CA ALA A 422 -12.69 -22.48 -10.63
C ALA A 422 -13.16 -21.04 -10.85
N ARG A 423 -14.05 -20.57 -9.97
CA ARG A 423 -14.64 -19.24 -10.04
C ARG A 423 -14.31 -18.44 -8.78
N LEU A 424 -14.04 -17.16 -8.95
CA LEU A 424 -14.05 -16.21 -7.85
C LEU A 424 -15.48 -15.73 -7.65
N THR A 425 -15.94 -15.70 -6.40
CA THR A 425 -17.31 -15.28 -6.07
C THR A 425 -17.32 -13.79 -5.79
N VAL A 426 -18.02 -13.03 -6.63
CA VAL A 426 -18.27 -11.61 -6.43
C VAL A 426 -19.43 -11.45 -5.46
N THR A 427 -19.21 -10.74 -4.35
CA THR A 427 -20.19 -10.62 -3.25
C THR A 427 -20.85 -9.26 -3.20
N SER A 428 -20.18 -8.20 -3.66
CA SER A 428 -20.75 -6.85 -3.72
C SER A 428 -20.28 -6.05 -4.93
N THR A 429 -21.12 -5.16 -5.44
CA THR A 429 -20.79 -4.19 -6.50
C THR A 429 -21.36 -2.81 -6.17
N VAL A 430 -22.11 -2.16 -7.07
CA VAL A 430 -22.67 -0.83 -6.81
C VAL A 430 -23.72 -0.87 -5.68
N ARG A 431 -23.72 0.18 -4.86
CA ARG A 431 -24.73 0.49 -3.84
C ARG A 431 -25.21 1.92 -4.06
N ASP A 432 -26.34 2.29 -3.47
CA ASP A 432 -26.68 3.70 -3.22
C ASP A 432 -26.59 4.01 -1.73
N ALA A 433 -26.67 5.30 -1.38
CA ALA A 433 -26.54 5.75 0.02
C ALA A 433 -27.61 5.15 0.95
N ARG A 434 -28.82 4.87 0.47
CA ARG A 434 -29.88 4.22 1.26
C ARG A 434 -29.57 2.76 1.50
N TYR A 435 -29.12 2.04 0.47
CA TYR A 435 -28.64 0.65 0.61
C TYR A 435 -27.48 0.57 1.60
N GLN A 436 -26.50 1.47 1.48
CA GLN A 436 -25.35 1.52 2.38
C GLN A 436 -25.76 1.81 3.83
N SER A 437 -26.75 2.69 4.04
CA SER A 437 -27.29 2.99 5.37
C SER A 437 -27.99 1.79 6.01
N LEU A 438 -28.71 0.98 5.22
CA LEU A 438 -29.31 -0.26 5.72
C LEU A 438 -28.24 -1.26 6.15
N LEU A 439 -27.17 -1.41 5.37
CA LEU A 439 -26.07 -2.31 5.68
C LEU A 439 -25.34 -1.90 6.97
N GLY A 440 -25.12 -0.59 7.19
CA GLY A 440 -24.50 -0.06 8.42
C GLY A 440 -25.30 -0.36 9.69
N ARG A 441 -26.64 -0.46 9.59
CA ARG A 441 -27.51 -0.81 10.72
C ARG A 441 -27.46 -2.29 11.08
N GLU A 442 -27.20 -3.16 10.09
CA GLU A 442 -27.17 -4.61 10.29
C GLU A 442 -25.76 -5.15 10.54
N ASN A 443 -24.74 -4.45 10.06
CA ASN A 443 -23.35 -4.84 10.18
C ASN A 443 -22.54 -3.71 10.80
N VAL A 444 -22.19 -3.86 12.08
CA VAL A 444 -21.37 -2.91 12.85
C VAL A 444 -19.96 -2.72 12.24
N GLN A 445 -19.54 -3.61 11.33
CA GLN A 445 -18.28 -3.47 10.57
C GLN A 445 -18.39 -2.55 9.35
N ALA A 446 -19.60 -2.20 8.90
CA ALA A 446 -19.80 -1.23 7.83
C ALA A 446 -19.68 0.19 8.42
N THR A 447 -18.50 0.78 8.27
CA THR A 447 -18.18 2.12 8.80
C THR A 447 -19.04 3.22 8.18
N ASP A 448 -19.30 4.30 8.93
CA ASP A 448 -19.93 5.55 8.44
C ASP A 448 -19.10 6.31 7.38
N ALA A 449 -17.87 5.87 7.11
CA ALA A 449 -17.03 6.44 6.06
C ALA A 449 -17.61 6.14 4.66
N LEU A 450 -17.46 7.10 3.73
CA LEU A 450 -17.89 6.94 2.34
C LEU A 450 -17.45 5.58 1.77
N SER A 451 -18.40 4.74 1.37
CA SER A 451 -18.11 3.46 0.71
C SER A 451 -17.92 3.68 -0.80
N GLN A 452 -16.82 3.19 -1.37
CA GLN A 452 -16.58 3.27 -2.83
C GLN A 452 -17.57 2.40 -3.64
N HIS A 453 -18.34 1.53 -2.97
CA HIS A 453 -19.49 0.88 -3.62
C HIS A 453 -20.56 1.89 -4.05
N THR A 454 -20.70 3.02 -3.34
CA THR A 454 -21.68 4.06 -3.69
C THR A 454 -21.30 4.87 -4.93
N THR A 455 -20.09 4.70 -5.45
CA THR A 455 -19.61 5.36 -6.67
C THR A 455 -19.66 4.43 -7.88
N GLY A 456 -19.88 3.12 -7.69
CA GLY A 456 -19.88 2.11 -8.76
C GLY A 456 -18.49 1.69 -9.25
N TRP A 457 -17.43 2.11 -8.54
CA TRP A 457 -16.03 1.79 -8.83
C TRP A 457 -15.48 0.62 -8.03
N ALA A 458 -16.20 0.13 -7.02
CA ALA A 458 -15.73 -0.92 -6.13
C ALA A 458 -16.47 -2.26 -6.30
N VAL A 459 -15.75 -3.34 -6.01
CA VAL A 459 -16.24 -4.71 -5.99
C VAL A 459 -15.64 -5.45 -4.80
N ASP A 460 -16.43 -6.35 -4.22
CA ASP A 460 -15.95 -7.31 -3.22
C ASP A 460 -15.90 -8.70 -3.82
N VAL A 461 -14.79 -9.39 -3.62
CA VAL A 461 -14.58 -10.78 -4.05
C VAL A 461 -14.36 -11.64 -2.81
N ALA A 462 -15.17 -12.68 -2.61
CA ALA A 462 -15.05 -13.58 -1.47
C ALA A 462 -13.65 -14.19 -1.38
N ARG A 463 -13.12 -14.27 -0.16
CA ARG A 463 -11.85 -14.95 0.16
C ARG A 463 -12.04 -16.47 0.30
N GLN A 464 -12.86 -17.04 -0.58
CA GLN A 464 -13.11 -18.47 -0.67
C GLN A 464 -12.57 -18.94 -2.01
N TYR A 465 -11.53 -19.76 -1.95
CA TYR A 465 -10.82 -20.24 -3.12
C TYR A 465 -10.96 -21.75 -3.21
N ARG A 466 -11.01 -22.26 -4.43
CA ARG A 466 -11.02 -23.69 -4.71
C ARG A 466 -9.71 -24.35 -4.26
N SER A 467 -8.60 -23.64 -4.38
CA SER A 467 -7.25 -24.14 -4.09
C SER A 467 -6.32 -23.00 -3.69
N THR A 468 -5.21 -23.37 -3.07
CA THR A 468 -4.10 -22.44 -2.78
C THR A 468 -3.53 -21.82 -4.07
N ASP A 469 -3.50 -22.57 -5.17
CA ASP A 469 -3.01 -22.07 -6.46
C ASP A 469 -3.93 -20.99 -7.05
N GLN A 470 -5.25 -21.15 -6.93
CA GLN A 470 -6.20 -20.11 -7.33
C GLN A 470 -5.99 -18.84 -6.48
N ALA A 471 -5.78 -18.99 -5.18
CA ALA A 471 -5.52 -17.88 -4.27
C ALA A 471 -4.22 -17.13 -4.64
N ARG A 472 -3.12 -17.87 -4.89
CA ARG A 472 -1.82 -17.30 -5.32
C ARG A 472 -1.94 -16.60 -6.67
N THR A 473 -2.66 -17.19 -7.61
CA THR A 473 -2.90 -16.59 -8.94
C THR A 473 -3.72 -15.32 -8.84
N PHE A 474 -4.79 -15.32 -8.04
CA PHE A 474 -5.59 -14.13 -7.79
C PHE A 474 -4.74 -13.02 -7.15
N GLN A 475 -3.93 -13.36 -6.15
CA GLN A 475 -2.99 -12.41 -5.54
C GLN A 475 -2.01 -11.82 -6.56
N TRP A 476 -1.42 -12.64 -7.44
CA TRP A 476 -0.53 -12.16 -8.49
C TRP A 476 -1.24 -11.15 -9.42
N VAL A 477 -2.48 -11.45 -9.83
CA VAL A 477 -3.28 -10.56 -10.67
C VAL A 477 -3.55 -9.23 -9.97
N LEU A 478 -3.93 -9.25 -8.69
CA LEU A 478 -4.16 -8.04 -7.89
C LEU A 478 -2.87 -7.21 -7.78
N THR A 479 -1.76 -7.83 -7.41
CA THR A 479 -0.46 -7.18 -7.30
C THR A 479 -0.03 -6.55 -8.62
N ARG A 480 -0.26 -7.24 -9.76
CA ARG A 480 0.05 -6.71 -11.09
C ARG A 480 -0.82 -5.51 -11.45
N LEU A 481 -2.13 -5.57 -11.21
CA LEU A 481 -3.04 -4.44 -11.46
C LEU A 481 -2.72 -3.24 -10.56
N GLN A 482 -2.32 -3.48 -9.31
CA GLN A 482 -1.86 -2.43 -8.40
C GLN A 482 -0.55 -1.81 -8.88
N ALA A 483 0.42 -2.61 -9.34
CA ALA A 483 1.67 -2.10 -9.92
C ALA A 483 1.43 -1.26 -11.20
N LEU A 484 0.33 -1.53 -11.89
CA LEU A 484 -0.14 -0.73 -13.02
C LEU A 484 -0.98 0.48 -12.58
N ASP A 485 -1.13 0.74 -11.28
CA ASP A 485 -1.98 1.84 -10.75
C ASP A 485 -3.43 1.78 -11.28
N LEU A 486 -3.91 0.57 -11.58
CA LEU A 486 -5.25 0.35 -12.12
C LEU A 486 -6.27 0.09 -11.02
N ILE A 487 -5.83 -0.37 -9.85
CA ILE A 487 -6.66 -0.66 -8.69
C ILE A 487 -5.98 -0.21 -7.40
N ALA A 488 -6.81 0.06 -6.40
CA ALA A 488 -6.45 -0.08 -5.00
C ALA A 488 -7.23 -1.28 -4.44
N TRP A 489 -6.62 -2.06 -3.55
CA TRP A 489 -7.31 -3.17 -2.93
C TRP A 489 -6.91 -3.32 -1.46
N VAL A 490 -7.78 -3.97 -0.69
CA VAL A 490 -7.53 -4.33 0.71
C VAL A 490 -8.10 -5.70 0.99
N ARG A 491 -7.40 -6.46 1.82
CA ARG A 491 -7.87 -7.72 2.39
C ARG A 491 -8.75 -7.45 3.60
N GLU A 492 -10.03 -7.77 3.49
CA GLU A 492 -10.99 -7.79 4.60
C GLU A 492 -11.13 -9.23 5.13
N PRO A 493 -11.78 -9.49 6.28
CA PRO A 493 -11.89 -10.84 6.83
C PRO A 493 -12.48 -11.87 5.86
N GLU A 494 -13.58 -11.52 5.18
CA GLU A 494 -14.33 -12.43 4.30
C GLU A 494 -14.19 -12.12 2.80
N ALA A 495 -13.68 -10.94 2.45
CA ALA A 495 -13.59 -10.47 1.07
C ALA A 495 -12.26 -9.77 0.77
N ILE A 496 -11.93 -9.69 -0.51
CA ILE A 496 -10.98 -8.74 -1.05
C ILE A 496 -11.81 -7.60 -1.63
N HIS A 497 -11.66 -6.41 -1.02
CA HIS A 497 -12.26 -5.19 -1.52
C HIS A 497 -11.34 -4.59 -2.59
N VAL A 498 -11.87 -4.32 -3.78
CA VAL A 498 -11.11 -3.77 -4.92
C VAL A 498 -11.83 -2.53 -5.44
N THR A 499 -11.10 -1.41 -5.51
CA THR A 499 -11.56 -0.17 -6.15
C THR A 499 -10.75 0.06 -7.42
N PHE A 500 -11.43 0.23 -8.56
CA PHE A 500 -10.78 0.48 -9.86
C PHE A 500 -10.54 1.97 -10.08
N SER A 501 -9.39 2.34 -10.63
CA SER A 501 -9.05 3.71 -11.01
C SER A 501 -9.83 4.19 -12.24
N GLU A 502 -9.87 5.49 -12.49
CA GLU A 502 -10.35 6.02 -13.77
C GLU A 502 -9.46 5.61 -14.95
N ALA A 503 -8.15 5.42 -14.73
CA ALA A 503 -7.22 4.95 -15.76
C ALA A 503 -7.62 3.56 -16.31
N ALA A 504 -8.28 2.73 -15.49
CA ALA A 504 -8.88 1.47 -15.93
C ALA A 504 -9.87 1.65 -17.10
N ALA A 505 -10.54 2.81 -17.19
CA ALA A 505 -11.50 3.09 -18.26
C ALA A 505 -10.86 3.12 -19.65
N ARG A 506 -9.57 3.46 -19.73
CA ARG A 506 -8.79 3.44 -20.98
C ARG A 506 -8.15 2.08 -21.19
N GLU A 507 -7.39 1.60 -20.20
CA GLU A 507 -6.56 0.40 -20.34
C GLU A 507 -7.38 -0.90 -20.42
N LEU A 508 -8.56 -0.95 -19.78
CA LEU A 508 -9.41 -2.15 -19.71
C LEU A 508 -10.59 -2.10 -20.70
N ARG A 509 -10.71 -1.01 -21.47
CA ARG A 509 -11.72 -0.88 -22.52
C ARG A 509 -11.66 -2.00 -23.57
N PRO A 510 -10.47 -2.43 -24.04
CA PRO A 510 -10.38 -3.55 -24.98
C PRO A 510 -10.97 -4.85 -24.41
N VAL A 511 -10.69 -5.16 -23.14
CA VAL A 511 -11.26 -6.32 -22.42
C VAL A 511 -12.78 -6.21 -22.39
N LEU A 512 -13.32 -5.05 -22.00
CA LEU A 512 -14.76 -4.84 -21.97
C LEU A 512 -15.41 -5.00 -23.35
N ARG A 513 -14.83 -4.41 -24.40
CA ARG A 513 -15.34 -4.55 -25.77
C ARG A 513 -15.39 -6.01 -26.19
N LYS A 514 -14.28 -6.73 -25.98
CA LYS A 514 -14.17 -8.15 -26.29
C LYS A 514 -15.21 -9.00 -25.55
N ALA A 515 -15.41 -8.72 -24.26
CA ALA A 515 -16.40 -9.41 -23.44
C ALA A 515 -17.85 -9.16 -23.89
N LEU A 516 -18.11 -8.00 -24.50
CA LEU A 516 -19.42 -7.62 -25.03
C LEU A 516 -19.60 -7.96 -26.52
N GLY A 517 -18.65 -8.68 -27.13
CA GLY A 517 -18.71 -9.06 -28.55
C GLY A 517 -18.55 -7.87 -29.51
N ARG A 518 -17.85 -6.82 -29.09
CA ARG A 518 -17.62 -5.58 -29.87
C ARG A 518 -16.18 -5.39 -30.28
#